data_AF-A0A942QKK7-F1
#
_entry.id   AF-A0A942QKK7-F1
#
_cell.length_a   1.000
_cell.length_b   1.000
_cell.length_c   1.000
_cell.angle_alpha   90.00
_cell.angle_beta   90.00
_cell.angle_gamma   90.00
#
_symmetry.space_group_name_H-M   'P 1'
#
loop_
_entity.id
_entity.type
_entity.pdbx_description
1 polymer ?
#
loop_
_entity_poly.entity_id
_entity_poly.type
_entity_poly.pdbx_seq_one_letter_code
_entity_poly.pdbx_strand_id
1 'polypeptide(L)'
;EQYPDGVGNYESFIRSNWLGGRTTDCVGLIKGYGWLDPNTMEIEYGTNGMPDISADSMYKNAAVSGSIDTMPDIPGLAVWKSGHIGIYIGNGKVIEAMGTKYGVVKTNLADRSWSAWLEIPYINYNKGGK
;
A
#
# COMPACT_ATOMS: atom_id res chain seq x y z
N GLU A 1 -24.88 -5.94 6.75
CA GLU A 1 -24.34 -6.72 5.63
C GLU A 1 -23.18 -5.91 5.04
N GLN A 2 -21.95 -6.42 5.19
CA GLN A 2 -20.69 -5.68 4.99
C GLN A 2 -20.04 -6.07 3.66
N TYR A 3 -20.82 -6.09 2.58
CA TYR A 3 -20.27 -6.31 1.25
C TYR A 3 -20.46 -5.03 0.44
N PRO A 4 -19.36 -4.36 0.01
CA PRO A 4 -19.48 -3.19 -0.82
C PRO A 4 -20.15 -3.56 -2.15
N ASP A 5 -21.03 -2.67 -2.64
CA ASP A 5 -21.67 -2.79 -3.94
C ASP A 5 -20.61 -2.95 -5.04
N GLY A 6 -20.54 -4.15 -5.65
CA GLY A 6 -19.60 -4.45 -6.72
C GLY A 6 -18.91 -5.81 -6.67
N VAL A 7 -18.95 -6.52 -5.53
CA VAL A 7 -18.41 -7.90 -5.44
C VAL A 7 -19.14 -8.85 -6.41
N GLY A 8 -20.46 -8.68 -6.56
CA GLY A 8 -21.27 -9.48 -7.49
C GLY A 8 -20.92 -9.29 -8.97
N ASN A 9 -20.42 -8.11 -9.37
CA ASN A 9 -20.16 -7.80 -10.78
C ASN A 9 -18.98 -8.59 -11.38
N TYR A 10 -18.12 -9.13 -10.53
CA TYR A 10 -16.94 -9.91 -10.94
C TYR A 10 -16.85 -11.25 -10.21
N GLU A 11 -17.97 -11.77 -9.70
CA GLU A 11 -17.98 -12.98 -8.86
C GLU A 11 -17.26 -14.16 -9.53
N SER A 12 -17.55 -14.44 -10.81
CA SER A 12 -16.92 -15.54 -11.55
C SER A 12 -15.40 -15.38 -11.65
N PHE A 13 -14.93 -14.16 -11.92
CA PHE A 13 -13.50 -13.84 -11.96
C PHE A 13 -12.86 -13.96 -10.58
N ILE A 14 -13.52 -13.43 -9.53
CA ILE A 14 -13.03 -13.50 -8.15
C ILE A 14 -12.89 -14.95 -7.70
N ARG A 15 -13.91 -15.78 -7.95
CA ARG A 15 -13.87 -17.21 -7.62
C ARG A 15 -12.74 -17.93 -8.33
N SER A 16 -12.50 -17.63 -9.60
CA SER A 16 -11.46 -18.30 -10.38
C SER A 16 -10.04 -17.84 -10.08
N ASN A 17 -9.83 -16.61 -9.57
CA ASN A 17 -8.50 -16.01 -9.44
C ASN A 17 -8.07 -15.74 -8.00
N TRP A 18 -9.01 -15.46 -7.10
CA TRP A 18 -8.72 -14.91 -5.77
C TRP A 18 -9.32 -15.71 -4.61
N LEU A 19 -10.38 -16.49 -4.84
CA LEU A 19 -11.03 -17.26 -3.78
C LEU A 19 -10.05 -18.28 -3.17
N GLY A 20 -9.92 -18.24 -1.84
CA GLY A 20 -8.94 -19.05 -1.10
C GLY A 20 -7.51 -18.49 -1.13
N GLY A 21 -7.26 -17.42 -1.88
CA GLY A 21 -6.01 -16.69 -1.90
C GLY A 21 -5.99 -15.50 -0.92
N ARG A 22 -4.79 -15.04 -0.56
CA ARG A 22 -4.62 -13.80 0.21
C ARG A 22 -4.76 -12.61 -0.73
N THR A 23 -5.74 -11.76 -0.47
CA THR A 23 -5.98 -10.51 -1.24
C THR A 23 -5.76 -9.31 -0.36
N THR A 24 -5.42 -8.18 -0.96
CA THR A 24 -5.25 -6.92 -0.25
C THR A 24 -5.62 -5.74 -1.13
N ASP A 25 -6.10 -4.65 -0.50
CA ASP A 25 -6.23 -3.35 -1.15
C ASP A 25 -4.91 -2.56 -1.06
N CYS A 26 -4.90 -1.34 -1.56
CA CYS A 26 -3.68 -0.54 -1.68
C CYS A 26 -3.03 -0.26 -0.32
N VAL A 27 -3.82 0.18 0.66
CA VAL A 27 -3.35 0.49 2.01
C VAL A 27 -3.14 -0.77 2.85
N GLY A 28 -3.97 -1.80 2.65
CA GLY A 28 -3.87 -3.10 3.27
C GLY A 28 -2.60 -3.84 2.89
N LEU A 29 -2.01 -3.57 1.71
CA LEU A 29 -0.71 -4.12 1.34
C LEU A 29 0.37 -3.64 2.33
N ILE A 30 0.29 -2.38 2.74
CA ILE A 30 1.22 -1.75 3.67
C ILE A 30 0.90 -2.17 5.11
N LYS A 31 -0.37 -2.08 5.50
CA LYS A 31 -0.83 -2.45 6.84
C LYS A 31 -0.61 -3.92 7.13
N GLY A 32 -0.88 -4.80 6.16
CA GLY A 32 -0.68 -6.24 6.27
C GLY A 32 0.77 -6.60 6.56
N TYR A 33 1.75 -5.85 6.03
CA TYR A 33 3.15 -6.01 6.44
C TYR A 33 3.35 -5.60 7.90
N GLY A 34 2.80 -4.46 8.32
CA GLY A 34 2.87 -4.01 9.71
C GLY A 34 2.18 -4.97 10.70
N TRP A 35 1.12 -5.66 10.27
CA TRP A 35 0.32 -6.57 11.09
C TRP A 35 0.82 -8.02 11.09
N LEU A 36 1.83 -8.34 10.28
CA LEU A 36 2.35 -9.69 10.19
C LEU A 36 3.15 -10.02 11.46
N ASP A 37 2.77 -11.08 12.17
CA ASP A 37 3.66 -11.72 13.14
C ASP A 37 4.66 -12.62 12.37
N PRO A 38 5.97 -12.30 12.41
CA PRO A 38 6.97 -13.05 11.65
C PRO A 38 7.21 -14.47 12.18
N ASN A 39 6.78 -14.80 13.41
CA ASN A 39 6.96 -16.13 13.99
C ASN A 39 5.85 -17.09 13.56
N THR A 40 4.61 -16.61 13.58
CA THR A 40 3.41 -17.40 13.26
C THR A 40 3.00 -17.28 11.79
N MET A 41 3.46 -16.23 11.11
CA MET A 41 3.08 -15.88 9.73
C MET A 41 1.57 -15.53 9.59
N GLU A 42 0.96 -15.10 10.69
CA GLU A 42 -0.42 -14.66 10.79
C GLU A 42 -0.55 -13.14 10.75
N ILE A 43 -1.70 -12.65 10.29
CA ILE A 43 -2.01 -11.22 10.27
C ILE A 43 -2.82 -10.88 11.53
N GLU A 44 -2.22 -10.08 12.40
CA GLU A 44 -2.85 -9.59 13.62
C GLU A 44 -3.24 -8.12 13.43
N TYR A 45 -4.53 -7.86 13.20
CA TYR A 45 -5.01 -6.51 12.87
C TYR A 45 -4.69 -5.49 13.97
N GLY A 46 -4.09 -4.37 13.58
CA GLY A 46 -3.83 -3.23 14.47
C GLY A 46 -2.62 -3.40 15.39
N THR A 47 -1.75 -4.37 15.16
CA THR A 47 -0.54 -4.62 15.96
C THR A 47 0.69 -3.87 15.44
N ASN A 48 1.81 -4.01 16.17
CA ASN A 48 3.13 -3.42 15.84
C ASN A 48 3.13 -1.90 15.59
N GLY A 49 2.19 -1.18 16.20
CA GLY A 49 2.08 0.27 16.06
C GLY A 49 1.50 0.75 14.72
N MET A 50 1.03 -0.16 13.85
CA MET A 50 0.39 0.16 12.58
C MET A 50 -1.15 0.19 12.77
N PRO A 51 -1.81 1.36 12.76
CA PRO A 51 -3.25 1.44 12.96
C PRO A 51 -4.04 1.06 11.69
N ASP A 52 -5.30 0.68 11.87
CA ASP A 52 -6.23 0.46 10.76
C ASP A 52 -6.77 1.78 10.21
N ILE A 53 -6.10 2.30 9.18
CA ILE A 53 -6.41 3.59 8.55
C ILE A 53 -6.47 3.51 7.03
N SER A 54 -7.04 4.54 6.41
CA SER A 54 -7.09 4.68 4.95
C SER A 54 -5.78 5.22 4.37
N ALA A 55 -5.62 5.13 3.04
CA ALA A 55 -4.49 5.73 2.31
C ALA A 55 -4.35 7.23 2.58
N ASP A 56 -5.47 7.96 2.63
CA ASP A 56 -5.47 9.40 2.87
C ASP A 56 -5.10 9.75 4.30
N SER A 57 -5.54 8.96 5.28
CA SER A 57 -5.12 9.13 6.67
C SER A 57 -3.64 8.79 6.85
N MET A 58 -3.13 7.77 6.16
CA MET A 58 -1.69 7.44 6.14
C MET A 58 -0.86 8.65 5.68
N TYR A 59 -1.29 9.30 4.58
CA TYR A 59 -0.65 10.50 4.06
C TYR A 59 -0.75 11.69 5.01
N LYS A 60 -1.93 11.97 5.56
CA LYS A 60 -2.13 13.07 6.51
C LYS A 60 -1.29 12.91 7.79
N ASN A 61 -1.03 11.68 8.22
CA ASN A 61 -0.28 11.39 9.43
C ASN A 61 1.25 11.40 9.21
N ALA A 62 1.74 11.52 7.97
CA ALA A 62 3.17 11.49 7.67
C ALA A 62 3.88 12.76 8.16
N ALA A 63 4.92 12.56 8.97
CA ALA A 63 5.79 13.64 9.43
C ALA A 63 6.74 14.13 8.33
N VAL A 64 7.08 13.27 7.36
CA VAL A 64 7.94 13.58 6.23
C VAL A 64 7.22 13.21 4.94
N SER A 65 7.00 14.22 4.10
CA SER A 65 6.35 14.09 2.81
C SER A 65 6.73 15.24 1.87
N GLY A 66 6.40 15.09 0.60
CA GLY A 66 6.60 16.12 -0.41
C GLY A 66 5.81 15.86 -1.68
N SER A 67 5.78 16.83 -2.58
CA SER A 67 5.17 16.65 -3.91
C SER A 67 5.96 15.62 -4.72
N ILE A 68 5.29 14.87 -5.60
CA ILE A 68 5.89 13.71 -6.28
C ILE A 68 7.14 14.07 -7.11
N ASP A 69 7.22 15.28 -7.64
CA ASP A 69 8.34 15.82 -8.42
C ASP A 69 9.60 16.07 -7.59
N THR A 70 9.48 16.12 -6.26
CA THR A 70 10.60 16.27 -5.31
C THR A 70 11.05 14.94 -4.71
N MET A 71 10.44 13.82 -5.12
CA MET A 71 10.66 12.53 -4.48
C MET A 71 12.13 12.09 -4.60
N PRO A 72 12.80 11.76 -3.47
CA PRO A 72 14.15 11.21 -3.53
C PRO A 72 14.11 9.75 -3.98
N ASP A 73 15.20 9.27 -4.58
CA ASP A 73 15.34 7.88 -4.99
C ASP A 73 15.68 6.98 -3.80
N ILE A 74 14.72 6.79 -2.90
CA ILE A 74 14.86 5.99 -1.67
C ILE A 74 13.80 4.88 -1.70
N PRO A 75 14.20 3.61 -1.91
CA PRO A 75 13.28 2.48 -1.80
C PRO A 75 12.60 2.42 -0.44
N GLY A 76 11.32 2.04 -0.43
CA GLY A 76 10.48 1.93 0.77
C GLY A 76 9.65 3.18 1.06
N LEU A 77 9.86 4.30 0.37
CA LEU A 77 8.93 5.41 0.41
C LEU A 77 7.56 5.00 -0.13
N ALA A 78 6.49 5.55 0.45
CA ALA A 78 5.18 5.43 -0.17
C ALA A 78 4.98 6.54 -1.20
N VAL A 79 4.15 6.25 -2.20
CA VAL A 79 3.65 7.21 -3.20
C VAL A 79 2.14 7.25 -3.10
N TRP A 80 1.57 8.44 -3.15
CA TRP A 80 0.17 8.67 -2.82
C TRP A 80 -0.52 9.59 -3.83
N LYS A 81 -1.80 9.32 -4.04
CA LYS A 81 -2.80 10.23 -4.61
C LYS A 81 -4.10 10.00 -3.84
N SER A 82 -5.07 10.92 -3.89
CA SER A 82 -6.31 10.77 -3.12
C SER A 82 -6.96 9.39 -3.37
N GLY A 83 -7.20 8.67 -2.27
CA GLY A 83 -7.78 7.33 -2.24
C GLY A 83 -6.84 6.17 -2.57
N HIS A 84 -5.56 6.40 -2.89
CA HIS A 84 -4.66 5.34 -3.36
C HIS A 84 -3.21 5.52 -2.92
N ILE A 85 -2.54 4.42 -2.57
CA ILE A 85 -1.15 4.40 -2.10
C ILE A 85 -0.40 3.21 -2.66
N GLY A 86 0.90 3.38 -2.90
CA GLY A 86 1.81 2.31 -3.33
C GLY A 86 3.18 2.46 -2.68
N ILE A 87 4.03 1.44 -2.81
CA ILE A 87 5.39 1.42 -2.28
C ILE A 87 6.38 1.58 -3.42
N TYR A 88 7.19 2.63 -3.37
CA TYR A 88 8.33 2.82 -4.27
C TYR A 88 9.44 1.83 -3.93
N ILE A 89 9.97 1.13 -4.94
CA ILE A 89 11.00 0.08 -4.75
C ILE A 89 12.34 0.43 -5.42
N GLY A 90 12.56 1.70 -5.76
CA GLY A 90 13.75 2.17 -6.47
C GLY A 90 13.60 2.10 -8.00
N ASN A 91 14.51 2.76 -8.71
CA ASN A 91 14.62 2.73 -10.17
C ASN A 91 13.31 3.07 -10.91
N GLY A 92 12.54 4.02 -10.38
CA GLY A 92 11.28 4.45 -11.00
C GLY A 92 10.16 3.38 -10.96
N LYS A 93 10.22 2.39 -10.05
CA LYS A 93 9.21 1.32 -9.95
C LYS A 93 8.40 1.39 -8.66
N VAL A 94 7.14 1.01 -8.74
CA VAL A 94 6.18 1.02 -7.63
C VAL A 94 5.45 -0.33 -7.54
N ILE A 95 5.21 -0.82 -6.33
CA ILE A 95 4.26 -1.90 -6.06
C ILE A 95 2.94 -1.29 -5.56
N GLU A 96 1.84 -1.62 -6.22
CA GLU A 96 0.51 -1.11 -5.89
C GLU A 96 -0.58 -2.17 -6.12
N ALA A 97 -1.68 -2.10 -5.36
CA ALA A 97 -2.85 -2.95 -5.57
C ALA A 97 -3.90 -2.20 -6.41
N MET A 98 -4.15 -2.63 -7.65
CA MET A 98 -4.97 -1.90 -8.64
C MET A 98 -6.43 -2.40 -8.72
N GLY A 99 -6.91 -3.08 -7.68
CA GLY A 99 -8.27 -3.60 -7.58
C GLY A 99 -8.45 -4.99 -8.20
N THR A 100 -9.69 -5.49 -8.13
CA THR A 100 -10.03 -6.91 -8.32
C THR A 100 -9.57 -7.54 -9.63
N LYS A 101 -9.49 -6.79 -10.73
CA LYS A 101 -9.08 -7.36 -12.02
C LYS A 101 -7.57 -7.52 -12.18
N TYR A 102 -6.78 -6.82 -11.36
CA TYR A 102 -5.33 -6.72 -11.53
C TYR A 102 -4.56 -7.28 -10.33
N GLY A 103 -5.09 -7.14 -9.11
CA GLY A 103 -4.39 -7.51 -7.89
C GLY A 103 -3.19 -6.59 -7.61
N VAL A 104 -2.16 -7.15 -6.99
CA VAL A 104 -0.89 -6.46 -6.70
C VAL A 104 0.01 -6.53 -7.92
N VAL A 105 0.46 -5.36 -8.39
CA VAL A 105 1.25 -5.23 -9.62
C VAL A 105 2.48 -4.35 -9.41
N LYS A 106 3.44 -4.47 -10.33
CA LYS A 106 4.59 -3.57 -10.44
C LYS A 106 4.37 -2.59 -11.59
N THR A 107 4.38 -1.30 -11.32
CA THR A 107 4.19 -0.22 -12.30
C THR A 107 5.42 0.69 -12.39
N ASN A 108 5.49 1.48 -13.46
CA ASN A 108 6.43 2.59 -13.53
C ASN A 108 5.84 3.77 -12.77
N LEU A 109 6.66 4.45 -11.96
CA LEU A 109 6.27 5.67 -11.25
C LEU A 109 5.71 6.73 -12.21
N ALA A 110 6.38 6.92 -13.35
CA ALA A 110 6.04 7.94 -14.34
C ALA A 110 4.73 7.67 -15.10
N ASP A 111 4.27 6.42 -15.16
CA ASP A 111 3.04 6.04 -15.88
C ASP A 111 1.78 6.26 -15.04
N ARG A 112 1.95 6.79 -13.82
CA ARG A 112 0.90 6.90 -12.81
C ARG A 112 0.80 8.34 -12.33
N SER A 113 -0.42 8.82 -12.14
CA SER A 113 -0.71 10.18 -11.67
C SER A 113 -0.60 10.29 -10.14
N TRP A 114 0.55 9.92 -9.58
CA TRP A 114 0.84 10.13 -8.16
C TRP A 114 0.96 11.63 -7.87
N SER A 115 0.56 12.06 -6.68
CA SER A 115 0.56 13.47 -6.27
C SER A 115 1.66 13.79 -5.27
N ALA A 116 1.95 12.87 -4.35
CA ALA A 116 2.92 13.08 -3.29
C ALA A 116 3.69 11.80 -2.96
N TRP A 117 4.80 11.96 -2.25
CA TRP A 117 5.55 10.90 -1.58
C TRP A 117 5.54 11.12 -0.07
N LEU A 118 5.77 10.05 0.70
CA LEU A 118 5.79 10.08 2.17
C LEU A 118 6.68 8.98 2.76
N GLU A 119 7.30 9.26 3.90
CA GLU A 119 7.76 8.22 4.83
C GLU A 119 6.53 7.66 5.57
N ILE A 120 6.36 6.34 5.60
CA ILE A 120 5.24 5.70 6.30
C ILE A 120 5.38 5.96 7.81
N PRO A 121 4.39 6.59 8.48
CA PRO A 121 4.54 7.08 9.86
C PRO A 121 4.90 6.00 10.88
N TYR A 122 4.52 4.76 10.61
CA TYR A 122 4.62 3.62 11.53
C TYR A 122 5.79 2.69 11.18
N ILE A 123 6.68 3.13 10.29
CA ILE A 123 7.89 2.40 9.89
C ILE A 123 9.10 3.27 10.19
N ASN A 124 10.14 2.65 10.77
CA ASN A 124 11.40 3.31 11.00
C ASN A 124 12.25 3.30 9.74
N TYR A 125 12.48 4.48 9.17
CA TYR A 125 13.44 4.67 8.09
C TYR A 125 14.81 4.90 8.72
N ASN A 126 15.69 3.90 8.62
CA ASN A 126 17.09 4.04 9.04
C ASN A 126 17.76 5.03 8.09
N LYS A 127 17.74 6.31 8.45
CA LYS A 127 18.54 7.36 7.82
C LYS A 127 19.97 7.07 8.24
N GLY A 128 20.67 6.26 7.44
CA GLY A 128 22.07 5.93 7.67
C GLY A 128 22.82 7.21 8.03
N GLY A 129 23.40 7.24 9.24
CA GLY A 129 24.39 8.25 9.59
C GLY A 129 25.46 8.23 8.50
N LYS A 130 25.83 9.43 8.05
CA LYS A 130 26.92 9.65 7.09
C LYS A 130 28.15 8.81 7.38
#